data_AF-A0A3N6IN95-F1
#
_entry.id   AF-A0A3N6IN95-F1
#
_cell.length_a   1.000
_cell.length_b   1.000
_cell.length_c   1.000
_cell.angle_alpha   90.00
_cell.angle_beta   90.00
_cell.angle_gamma   90.00
#
_symmetry.space_group_name_H-M   'P 1'
#
loop_
_entity.id
_entity.type
_entity.pdbx_description
1 polymer ?
#
loop_
_entity_poly.entity_id
_entity_poly.type
_entity_poly.pdbx_seq_one_letter_code
_entity_poly.pdbx_strand_id
1 'polypeptide(L)'
;MNDTNVLTATEAASAEATETAEAAERLIAEFRALPAGSDRKPEIITELDANAQALPFLVSVVADPGEYDLARVESATVLRLWPPADPALRHEAGRALLRALRDPEEDLVRQYAAMSLAPYTDDPVVATVLNTTARADEDPLVRDSARFSIEEAHRLQETGAGGP
;
A
#
# COMPACT_ATOMS: atom_id res chain seq x y z
N MET A 1 -14.62 -31.86 25.68
CA MET A 1 -15.69 -31.48 24.73
C MET A 1 -15.48 -30.04 24.26
N ASN A 2 -14.32 -29.74 23.68
CA ASN A 2 -14.04 -28.44 23.05
C ASN A 2 -13.32 -28.60 21.70
N ASP A 3 -12.85 -29.81 21.37
CA ASP A 3 -11.98 -30.07 20.22
C ASP A 3 -12.76 -30.08 18.88
N THR A 4 -14.04 -30.49 18.89
CA THR A 4 -14.87 -30.55 17.68
C THR A 4 -15.25 -29.17 17.14
N ASN A 5 -15.36 -28.15 17.99
CA ASN A 5 -15.77 -26.81 17.58
C ASN A 5 -14.60 -25.95 17.07
N VAL A 6 -13.36 -26.31 17.45
CA VAL A 6 -12.13 -25.64 17.00
C VAL A 6 -11.71 -26.15 15.63
N LEU A 7 -11.93 -27.44 15.35
CA LEU A 7 -11.64 -28.05 14.04
C LEU A 7 -12.52 -27.44 12.93
N THR A 8 -13.83 -27.33 13.15
CA THR A 8 -14.76 -26.74 12.16
C THR A 8 -14.51 -25.26 11.89
N ALA A 9 -14.11 -24.48 12.91
CA ALA A 9 -13.78 -23.06 12.73
C ALA A 9 -12.48 -22.87 11.94
N THR A 10 -11.49 -23.74 12.15
CA THR A 10 -10.20 -23.68 11.45
C THR A 10 -10.35 -24.06 9.97
N GLU A 11 -11.16 -25.07 9.66
CA GLU A 11 -11.46 -25.49 8.29
C GLU A 11 -12.23 -24.40 7.52
N ALA A 12 -13.21 -23.77 8.16
CA ALA A 12 -13.97 -22.68 7.56
C ALA A 12 -13.10 -21.44 7.25
N ALA A 13 -12.23 -21.03 8.20
CA ALA A 13 -11.30 -19.92 7.98
C ALA A 13 -10.28 -20.23 6.87
N SER A 14 -9.84 -21.49 6.75
CA SER A 14 -8.93 -21.92 5.68
C SER A 14 -9.60 -21.90 4.30
N ALA A 15 -10.87 -22.29 4.23
CA ALA A 15 -11.66 -22.22 2.99
C ALA A 15 -11.90 -20.76 2.55
N GLU A 16 -12.29 -19.89 3.48
CA GLU A 16 -12.49 -18.45 3.23
C GLU A 16 -11.20 -17.77 2.75
N ALA A 17 -10.06 -18.08 3.39
CA ALA A 17 -8.75 -17.59 2.95
C ALA A 17 -8.39 -18.07 1.53
N THR A 18 -8.75 -19.30 1.18
CA THR A 18 -8.53 -19.86 -0.16
C THR A 18 -9.39 -19.15 -1.21
N GLU A 19 -10.68 -18.96 -0.93
CA GLU A 19 -11.59 -18.23 -1.83
C GLU A 19 -11.16 -16.77 -2.03
N THR A 20 -10.69 -16.12 -0.96
CA THR A 20 -10.16 -14.75 -0.99
C THR A 20 -8.89 -14.64 -1.84
N ALA A 21 -8.01 -15.65 -1.77
CA ALA A 21 -6.81 -15.73 -2.60
C ALA A 21 -7.16 -15.95 -4.08
N GLU A 22 -8.05 -16.89 -4.39
CA GLU A 22 -8.48 -17.15 -5.76
C GLU A 22 -9.21 -15.94 -6.39
N ALA A 23 -10.01 -15.23 -5.59
CA ALA A 23 -10.64 -13.98 -6.02
C ALA A 23 -9.61 -12.91 -6.37
N ALA A 24 -8.59 -12.72 -5.52
CA ALA A 24 -7.49 -11.80 -5.81
C ALA A 24 -6.72 -12.19 -7.07
N GLU A 25 -6.40 -13.48 -7.24
CA GLU A 25 -5.69 -13.97 -8.43
C GLU A 25 -6.45 -13.68 -9.73
N ARG A 26 -7.79 -13.87 -9.73
CA ARG A 26 -8.63 -13.55 -10.89
C ARG A 26 -8.61 -12.05 -11.22
N LEU A 27 -8.75 -11.19 -10.22
CA LEU A 27 -8.71 -9.74 -10.39
C LEU A 27 -7.34 -9.26 -10.86
N ILE A 28 -6.25 -9.81 -10.31
CA ILE A 28 -4.88 -9.49 -10.74
C ILE A 28 -4.64 -9.94 -12.19
N ALA A 29 -5.16 -11.11 -12.58
CA ALA A 29 -5.08 -11.57 -13.95
C ALA A 29 -5.85 -10.66 -14.92
N GLU A 30 -7.05 -10.21 -14.54
CA GLU A 30 -7.82 -9.22 -15.28
C GLU A 30 -7.03 -7.92 -15.44
N PHE A 31 -6.51 -7.37 -14.33
CA PHE A 31 -5.73 -6.13 -14.33
C PHE A 31 -4.57 -6.19 -15.33
N ARG A 32 -3.81 -7.29 -15.32
CA ARG A 32 -2.63 -7.48 -16.20
C ARG A 32 -2.99 -7.63 -17.68
N ALA A 33 -4.21 -8.08 -17.99
CA ALA A 33 -4.69 -8.20 -19.35
C ALA A 33 -5.19 -6.87 -19.95
N LEU A 34 -5.45 -5.87 -19.11
CA LEU A 34 -5.95 -4.57 -19.53
C LEU A 34 -4.83 -3.67 -20.08
N PRO A 35 -5.13 -2.81 -21.08
CA PRO A 35 -4.23 -1.73 -21.49
C PRO A 35 -3.88 -0.81 -20.31
N ALA A 36 -2.71 -0.16 -20.37
CA ALA A 36 -2.21 0.73 -19.31
C ALA A 36 -3.27 1.74 -18.85
N GLY A 37 -3.75 2.63 -19.73
CA GLY A 37 -4.74 3.66 -19.37
C GLY A 37 -6.20 3.18 -19.24
N SER A 38 -6.45 1.95 -18.80
CA SER A 38 -7.82 1.45 -18.61
C SER A 38 -8.40 1.93 -17.28
N ASP A 39 -9.55 2.61 -17.33
CA ASP A 39 -10.29 3.05 -16.13
C ASP A 39 -10.75 1.89 -15.24
N ARG A 40 -10.78 0.66 -15.76
CA ARG A 40 -11.08 -0.55 -14.98
C ARG A 40 -9.96 -0.90 -14.00
N LYS A 41 -8.71 -0.49 -14.27
CA LYS A 41 -7.57 -0.79 -13.39
C LYS A 41 -7.74 -0.23 -11.96
N PRO A 42 -7.99 1.07 -11.74
CA PRO A 42 -8.22 1.58 -10.39
C PRO A 42 -9.43 0.94 -9.70
N GLU A 43 -10.50 0.58 -10.43
CA GLU A 43 -11.63 -0.16 -9.85
C GLU A 43 -11.21 -1.53 -9.32
N ILE A 44 -10.37 -2.26 -10.05
CA ILE A 44 -9.83 -3.54 -9.61
C ILE A 44 -8.98 -3.36 -8.34
N ILE A 45 -8.18 -2.29 -8.24
CA ILE A 45 -7.41 -2.01 -7.02
C ILE A 45 -8.34 -1.81 -5.82
N THR A 46 -9.43 -1.07 -5.98
CA THR A 46 -10.45 -0.89 -4.94
C THR A 46 -11.13 -2.21 -4.56
N GLU A 47 -11.37 -3.11 -5.52
CA GLU A 47 -11.92 -4.45 -5.24
C GLU A 47 -10.92 -5.36 -4.51
N LEU A 48 -9.62 -5.11 -4.66
CA LEU A 48 -8.55 -5.78 -3.92
C LEU A 48 -8.30 -5.17 -2.52
N ASP A 49 -9.03 -4.13 -2.13
CA ASP A 49 -8.88 -3.47 -0.83
C ASP A 49 -9.02 -4.47 0.34
N ALA A 50 -8.23 -4.24 1.39
CA ALA A 50 -8.09 -5.12 2.56
C ALA A 50 -7.69 -6.59 2.27
N ASN A 51 -7.47 -6.99 1.02
CA ASN A 51 -7.05 -8.34 0.67
C ASN A 51 -5.54 -8.51 0.86
N ALA A 52 -5.15 -9.17 1.96
CA ALA A 52 -3.74 -9.38 2.31
C ALA A 52 -2.95 -10.11 1.21
N GLN A 53 -3.59 -10.97 0.41
CA GLN A 53 -2.94 -11.70 -0.68
C GLN A 53 -2.63 -10.81 -1.90
N ALA A 54 -3.30 -9.66 -2.01
CA ALA A 54 -3.08 -8.70 -3.09
C ALA A 54 -1.88 -7.77 -2.81
N LEU A 55 -1.45 -7.63 -1.56
CA LEU A 55 -0.42 -6.66 -1.16
C LEU A 55 0.89 -6.75 -1.98
N PRO A 56 1.47 -7.94 -2.27
CA PRO A 56 2.65 -8.02 -3.13
C PRO A 56 2.43 -7.46 -4.54
N PHE A 57 1.23 -7.66 -5.09
CA PHE A 57 0.86 -7.10 -6.39
C PHE A 57 0.71 -5.58 -6.30
N LEU A 58 0.06 -5.04 -5.28
CA LEU A 58 -0.09 -3.59 -5.08
C LEU A 58 1.26 -2.88 -4.92
N VAL A 59 2.21 -3.49 -4.21
CA VAL A 59 3.59 -3.01 -4.12
C VAL A 59 4.24 -2.92 -5.51
N SER A 60 4.01 -3.93 -6.36
CA SER A 60 4.54 -3.91 -7.74
C SER A 60 3.92 -2.82 -8.61
N VAL A 61 2.61 -2.55 -8.44
CA VAL A 61 1.90 -1.48 -9.18
C VAL A 61 2.44 -0.11 -8.82
N VAL A 62 2.58 0.21 -7.53
CA VAL A 62 3.14 1.51 -7.09
C VAL A 62 4.56 1.74 -7.62
N ALA A 63 5.37 0.67 -7.64
CA ALA A 63 6.77 0.75 -8.05
C ALA A 63 6.99 0.93 -9.56
N ASP A 64 5.98 0.67 -10.39
CA ASP A 64 6.09 0.72 -11.84
C ASP A 64 5.76 2.12 -12.39
N PRO A 65 6.75 2.89 -12.89
CA PRO A 65 6.49 4.20 -13.49
C PRO A 65 5.78 4.12 -14.84
N GLY A 66 5.65 2.93 -15.45
CA GLY A 66 4.92 2.74 -16.71
C GLY A 66 3.44 2.36 -16.51
N GLU A 67 3.00 2.18 -15.26
CA GLU A 67 1.62 1.86 -14.95
C GLU A 67 0.77 3.14 -14.83
N TYR A 68 -0.53 3.01 -15.04
CA TYR A 68 -1.49 4.10 -14.96
C TYR A 68 -1.47 4.78 -13.59
N ASP A 69 -1.35 6.10 -13.60
CA ASP A 69 -1.15 6.91 -12.39
C ASP A 69 -2.28 6.72 -11.38
N LEU A 70 -3.53 6.59 -11.86
CA LEU A 70 -4.66 6.30 -10.97
C LEU A 70 -4.52 4.93 -10.30
N ALA A 71 -4.05 3.89 -10.99
CA ALA A 71 -3.83 2.59 -10.36
C ALA A 71 -2.70 2.65 -9.32
N ARG A 72 -1.66 3.45 -9.58
CA ARG A 72 -0.56 3.71 -8.64
C ARG A 72 -1.03 4.46 -7.40
N VAL A 73 -1.88 5.48 -7.58
CA VAL A 73 -2.51 6.27 -6.51
C VAL A 73 -3.40 5.41 -5.62
N GLU A 74 -4.28 4.59 -6.22
CA GLU A 74 -5.15 3.70 -5.44
C GLU A 74 -4.31 2.65 -4.70
N SER A 75 -3.28 2.09 -5.34
CA SER A 75 -2.41 1.10 -4.69
C SER A 75 -1.64 1.71 -3.51
N ALA A 76 -1.16 2.96 -3.63
CA ALA A 76 -0.53 3.68 -2.53
C ALA A 76 -1.52 3.90 -1.37
N THR A 77 -2.78 4.23 -1.68
CA THR A 77 -3.84 4.42 -0.70
C THR A 77 -4.15 3.13 0.06
N VAL A 78 -4.32 2.01 -0.65
CA VAL A 78 -4.54 0.69 -0.03
C VAL A 78 -3.35 0.33 0.87
N LEU A 79 -2.11 0.55 0.43
CA LEU A 79 -0.91 0.30 1.23
C LEU A 79 -0.78 1.21 2.46
N ARG A 80 -1.38 2.40 2.46
CA ARG A 80 -1.47 3.27 3.65
C ARG A 80 -2.44 2.70 4.68
N LEU A 81 -3.60 2.24 4.21
CA LEU A 81 -4.69 1.75 5.06
C LEU A 81 -4.41 0.35 5.61
N TRP A 82 -3.80 -0.50 4.78
CA TRP A 82 -3.53 -1.91 5.07
C TRP A 82 -2.04 -2.21 4.85
N PRO A 83 -1.15 -1.66 5.68
CA PRO A 83 0.28 -1.93 5.57
C PRO A 83 0.54 -3.43 5.77
N PRO A 84 1.47 -4.05 5.00
CA PRO A 84 1.79 -5.46 5.16
C PRO A 84 2.18 -5.82 6.59
N ALA A 85 1.63 -6.92 7.10
CA ALA A 85 2.04 -7.48 8.40
C ALA A 85 3.39 -8.20 8.31
N ASP A 86 3.75 -8.73 7.15
CA ASP A 86 5.07 -9.31 6.92
C ASP A 86 6.15 -8.20 6.88
N PRO A 87 7.20 -8.25 7.72
CA PRO A 87 8.20 -7.19 7.79
C PRO A 87 9.00 -6.99 6.50
N ALA A 88 9.26 -8.05 5.74
CA ALA A 88 10.00 -7.95 4.49
C ALA A 88 9.16 -7.24 3.42
N LEU A 89 7.89 -7.65 3.26
CA LEU A 89 6.96 -7.00 2.35
C LEU A 89 6.65 -5.57 2.79
N ARG A 90 6.57 -5.29 4.09
CA ARG A 90 6.42 -3.92 4.62
C ARG A 90 7.59 -3.05 4.23
N HIS A 91 8.82 -3.56 4.36
CA HIS A 91 10.02 -2.86 3.91
C HIS A 91 9.94 -2.58 2.40
N GLU A 92 9.62 -3.60 1.59
CA GLU A 92 9.46 -3.45 0.14
C GLU A 92 8.40 -2.41 -0.25
N ALA A 93 7.24 -2.40 0.42
CA ALA A 93 6.19 -1.41 0.22
C ALA A 93 6.70 0.02 0.51
N GLY A 94 7.43 0.22 1.61
CA GLY A 94 8.08 1.49 1.91
C GLY A 94 9.05 1.92 0.80
N ARG A 95 9.86 0.99 0.27
CA ARG A 95 10.77 1.26 -0.86
C ARG A 95 10.03 1.61 -2.15
N ALA A 96 8.93 0.93 -2.45
CA ALA A 96 8.09 1.21 -3.62
C ALA A 96 7.47 2.62 -3.54
N LEU A 97 6.91 2.98 -2.39
CA LEU A 97 6.37 4.33 -2.15
C LEU A 97 7.47 5.41 -2.26
N LEU A 98 8.68 5.16 -1.74
CA LEU A 98 9.80 6.09 -1.94
C LEU A 98 10.22 6.23 -3.41
N ARG A 99 10.06 5.18 -4.22
CA ARG A 99 10.31 5.25 -5.67
C ARG A 99 9.24 6.11 -6.35
N ALA A 100 7.97 5.89 -6.03
CA ALA A 100 6.84 6.69 -6.53
C ALA A 100 6.94 8.17 -6.12
N LEU A 101 7.40 8.47 -4.89
CA LEU A 101 7.65 9.83 -4.43
C LEU A 101 8.72 10.58 -5.24
N ARG A 102 9.65 9.84 -5.86
CA ARG A 102 10.75 10.38 -6.66
C ARG A 102 10.46 10.37 -8.16
N ASP A 103 9.26 10.00 -8.57
CA ASP A 103 8.83 10.06 -9.95
C ASP A 103 8.83 11.52 -10.41
N PRO A 104 9.62 11.93 -11.42
CA PRO A 104 9.69 13.34 -11.81
C PRO A 104 8.50 13.81 -12.66
N GLU A 105 7.72 12.89 -13.22
CA GLU A 105 6.68 13.24 -14.20
C GLU A 105 5.28 13.32 -13.56
N GLU A 106 5.05 12.59 -12.46
CA GLU A 106 3.69 12.32 -11.96
C GLU A 106 3.43 12.92 -10.56
N ASP A 107 3.13 14.21 -10.50
CA ASP A 107 2.90 14.95 -9.24
C ASP A 107 1.81 14.33 -8.36
N LEU A 108 0.72 13.81 -8.96
CA LEU A 108 -0.34 13.14 -8.21
C LEU A 108 0.16 11.85 -7.54
N VAL A 109 0.95 11.06 -8.26
CA VAL A 109 1.54 9.84 -7.71
C VAL A 109 2.51 10.17 -6.58
N ARG A 110 3.35 11.21 -6.76
CA ARG A 110 4.26 11.68 -5.72
C ARG A 110 3.52 12.12 -4.46
N GLN A 111 2.44 12.89 -4.62
CA GLN A 111 1.61 13.39 -3.53
C GLN A 111 1.04 12.22 -2.71
N TYR A 112 0.43 11.24 -3.37
CA TYR A 112 -0.16 10.08 -2.69
C TYR A 112 0.89 9.15 -2.10
N ALA A 113 2.05 9.01 -2.74
CA ALA A 113 3.18 8.30 -2.17
C ALA A 113 3.65 8.97 -0.87
N ALA A 114 3.83 10.30 -0.86
CA ALA A 114 4.20 11.05 0.35
C ALA A 114 3.17 10.87 1.48
N MET A 115 1.88 10.96 1.14
CA MET A 115 0.79 10.80 2.11
C MET A 115 0.77 9.40 2.73
N SER A 116 1.21 8.39 1.98
CA SER A 116 1.08 6.97 2.32
C SER A 116 2.25 6.39 3.12
N LEU A 117 3.28 7.17 3.41
CA LEU A 117 4.51 6.67 4.04
C LEU A 117 4.47 6.52 5.57
N ALA A 118 3.43 7.04 6.25
CA ALA A 118 3.34 7.05 7.72
C ALA A 118 3.57 5.67 8.37
N PRO A 119 2.94 4.57 7.89
CA PRO A 119 3.12 3.23 8.49
C PRO A 119 4.52 2.62 8.31
N TYR A 120 5.36 3.26 7.50
CA TYR A 120 6.67 2.74 7.06
C TYR A 120 7.84 3.52 7.68
N THR A 121 7.57 4.42 8.62
CA THR A 121 8.58 5.32 9.22
C THR A 121 9.55 4.65 10.19
N ASP A 122 9.31 3.39 10.56
CA ASP A 122 10.31 2.57 11.28
C ASP A 122 11.54 2.25 10.41
N ASP A 123 11.40 2.32 9.07
CA ASP A 123 12.55 2.35 8.18
C ASP A 123 13.21 3.76 8.24
N PRO A 124 14.46 3.87 8.72
CA PRO A 124 15.14 5.16 8.85
C PRO A 124 15.33 5.88 7.50
N VAL A 125 15.37 5.15 6.38
CA VAL A 125 15.43 5.75 5.05
C VAL A 125 14.11 6.42 4.71
N VAL A 126 12.98 5.78 5.01
CA VAL A 126 11.65 6.37 4.82
C VAL A 126 11.53 7.64 5.66
N ALA A 127 11.84 7.56 6.96
CA ALA A 127 11.77 8.72 7.86
C ALA A 127 12.64 9.89 7.37
N THR A 128 13.86 9.61 6.93
CA THR A 128 14.80 10.63 6.44
C THR A 128 14.30 11.31 5.17
N VAL A 129 13.81 10.54 4.20
CA VAL A 129 13.29 11.09 2.94
C VAL A 129 12.04 11.91 3.21
N LEU A 130 11.10 11.38 3.99
CA LEU A 130 9.84 12.07 4.30
C LEU A 130 10.08 13.42 4.99
N ASN A 131 11.01 13.48 5.95
CA ASN A 131 11.39 14.74 6.60
C ASN A 131 12.10 15.72 5.65
N THR A 132 12.87 15.22 4.67
CA THR A 132 13.50 16.07 3.65
C THR A 132 12.44 16.65 2.71
N THR A 133 11.53 15.81 2.21
CA THR A 133 10.39 16.20 1.37
C THR A 133 9.51 17.25 2.06
N ALA A 134 9.14 17.03 3.32
CA ALA A 134 8.34 17.96 4.12
C ALA A 134 8.96 19.37 4.30
N ARG A 135 10.28 19.51 4.10
CA ARG A 135 11.01 20.78 4.25
C ARG A 135 11.29 21.47 2.93
N ALA A 136 11.64 20.70 1.91
CA ALA A 136 12.33 21.22 0.73
C ALA A 136 11.73 20.77 -0.61
N ASP A 137 10.68 19.95 -0.62
CA ASP A 137 10.04 19.58 -1.90
C ASP A 137 9.49 20.83 -2.59
N GLU A 138 9.74 20.93 -3.90
CA GLU A 138 9.35 22.08 -4.71
C GLU A 138 7.83 22.19 -4.83
N ASP A 139 7.13 21.05 -4.89
CA ASP A 139 5.67 21.01 -4.93
C ASP A 139 5.10 21.19 -3.51
N PRO A 140 4.32 22.27 -3.24
CA PRO A 140 3.66 22.47 -1.97
C PRO A 140 2.74 21.33 -1.55
N LEU A 141 2.06 20.67 -2.50
CA LEU A 141 1.15 19.57 -2.21
C LEU A 141 1.90 18.34 -1.71
N VAL A 142 3.01 17.98 -2.37
CA VAL A 142 3.87 16.88 -1.93
C VAL A 142 4.49 17.19 -0.56
N ARG A 143 4.90 18.45 -0.35
CA ARG A 143 5.45 18.91 0.94
C ARG A 143 4.44 18.78 2.08
N ASP A 144 3.21 19.22 1.87
CA ASP A 144 2.16 19.17 2.88
C ASP A 144 1.68 17.73 3.13
N SER A 145 1.61 16.89 2.09
CA SER A 145 1.37 15.45 2.24
C SER A 145 2.45 14.77 3.08
N ALA A 146 3.72 15.11 2.89
CA ALA A 146 4.81 14.59 3.71
C ALA A 146 4.70 15.03 5.17
N ARG A 147 4.31 16.29 5.44
CA ARG A 147 4.07 16.79 6.80
C ARG A 147 2.91 16.05 7.47
N PHE A 148 1.80 15.89 6.76
CA PHE A 148 0.65 15.11 7.23
C PHE A 148 1.08 13.69 7.63
N SER A 149 1.88 13.04 6.78
CA SER A 149 2.33 11.67 7.01
C SER A 149 3.26 11.56 8.23
N ILE A 150 4.10 12.58 8.49
CA ILE A 150 4.91 12.66 9.74
C ILE A 150 4.01 12.77 10.97
N GLU A 151 2.98 13.64 10.94
CA GLU A 151 2.03 13.77 12.05
C GLU A 151 1.23 12.48 12.28
N GLU A 152 0.85 11.79 11.20
CA GLU A 152 0.18 10.50 11.26
C GLU A 152 1.09 9.42 11.88
N ALA A 153 2.36 9.36 11.48
CA ALA A 153 3.33 8.42 12.04
C ALA A 153 3.46 8.57 13.57
N HIS A 154 3.54 9.80 14.08
CA HIS A 154 3.58 10.04 15.53
C HIS A 154 2.32 9.50 16.23
N ARG A 155 1.13 9.70 15.66
CA ARG A 155 -0.13 9.16 16.21
C ARG A 155 -0.15 7.62 16.21
N LEU A 156 0.37 6.98 15.17
CA LEU A 156 0.47 5.51 15.09
C LEU A 156 1.40 4.94 16.17
N GLN A 157 2.49 5.65 16.47
CA GLN A 157 3.43 5.27 17.54
C GLN A 157 2.82 5.43 18.93
N GLU A 158 2.09 6.53 19.17
CA GLU A 158 1.38 6.77 20.45
C GLU A 158 0.29 5.73 20.74
N THR A 159 -0.37 5.23 19.69
CA THR A 159 -1.49 4.28 19.81
C THR A 159 -1.06 2.80 19.79
N GLY A 160 0.22 2.51 19.54
CA GLY A 160 0.73 1.14 19.39
C GLY A 160 0.25 0.43 18.12
N ALA A 161 -0.43 1.15 17.22
CA ALA A 161 -0.86 0.64 15.91
C ALA A 161 0.30 0.51 14.91
N GLY A 162 1.47 1.06 15.25
CA GLY A 162 2.74 0.88 14.52
C GLY A 162 3.59 -0.31 14.98
N GLY A 163 3.03 -1.28 15.73
CA GLY A 163 3.78 -2.46 16.20
C GLY A 163 4.24 -3.41 15.08
N PRO A 164 5.29 -4.21 15.33
CA PRO A 164 6.20 -4.80 14.33
C PRO A 164 5.56 -5.74 13.31
#